data_AF-A0A157M5N6-F1
#
_entry.id   AF-A0A157M5N6-F1
#
_cell.length_a   1.000
_cell.length_b   1.000
_cell.length_c   1.000
_cell.angle_alpha   90.00
_cell.angle_beta   90.00
_cell.angle_gamma   90.00
#
_symmetry.space_group_name_H-M   'P 1'
#
loop_
_entity.id
_entity.type
_entity.pdbx_description
1 polymer ?
#
loop_
_entity_poly.entity_id
_entity_poly.type
_entity_poly.pdbx_seq_one_letter_code
_entity_poly.pdbx_strand_id
1 'polypeptide(L)'
;MLEFKPGARAYLSAIRALSTDGEGNEIFVGMTLKESTWYQQYLDESFYGDADRTDGSQEKYLALQDRHESARLAVIAEELSSQDPLTQ
;
A
#
# COMPACT_ATOMS: atom_id res chain seq x y z
N MET A 1 7.65 -12.13 -2.21
CA MET A 1 6.50 -12.10 -1.29
C MET A 1 6.73 -10.93 -0.35
N LEU A 2 5.69 -10.20 0.02
CA LEU A 2 5.83 -9.12 1.01
C LEU A 2 6.06 -9.73 2.39
N GLU A 3 7.08 -9.22 3.09
CA GLU A 3 7.50 -9.71 4.40
C GLU A 3 7.16 -8.65 5.45
N PHE A 4 6.12 -8.89 6.25
CA PHE A 4 5.68 -7.92 7.26
C PHE A 4 6.20 -8.28 8.66
N LYS A 5 6.61 -7.26 9.41
CA LYS A 5 6.87 -7.41 10.86
C LYS A 5 5.61 -7.95 11.55
N PRO A 6 5.74 -8.70 12.67
CA PRO A 6 4.60 -9.21 13.41
C PRO A 6 3.57 -8.10 13.72
N GLY A 7 2.30 -8.35 13.43
CA GLY A 7 1.20 -7.39 13.62
C GLY A 7 1.05 -6.31 12.53
N ALA A 8 2.09 -6.02 11.73
CA ALA A 8 2.00 -5.00 10.69
C ALA A 8 1.01 -5.39 9.59
N ARG A 9 0.96 -6.66 9.19
CA ARG A 9 0.00 -7.15 8.20
C ARG A 9 -1.45 -6.89 8.62
N ALA A 10 -1.80 -7.22 9.87
CA ALA A 10 -3.15 -7.02 10.40
C ALA A 10 -3.54 -5.54 10.42
N TYR A 11 -2.61 -4.67 10.83
CA TYR A 11 -2.82 -3.22 10.77
C TYR A 11 -3.03 -2.72 9.34
N LEU A 12 -2.16 -3.10 8.40
CA LEU A 12 -2.24 -2.67 7.00
C LEU A 12 -3.52 -3.16 6.33
N SER A 13 -3.98 -4.39 6.60
CA SER A 13 -5.28 -4.88 6.16
C SER A 13 -6.45 -4.11 6.76
N ALA A 14 -6.38 -3.76 8.05
CA ALA A 14 -7.43 -3.00 8.74
C ALA A 14 -7.64 -1.61 8.12
N ILE A 15 -6.57 -0.97 7.64
CA ILE A 15 -6.63 0.34 7.00
C ILE A 15 -6.78 0.28 5.47
N ARG A 16 -7.07 -0.89 4.90
CA ARG A 16 -7.18 -1.15 3.45
C ARG A 16 -5.93 -0.83 2.63
N ALA A 17 -4.75 -0.87 3.27
CA ALA A 17 -3.50 -0.66 2.57
C ALA A 17 -3.05 -1.87 1.73
N LEU A 18 -3.60 -3.06 1.99
CA LEU A 18 -3.26 -4.28 1.25
C LEU A 18 -4.42 -4.73 0.36
N SER A 19 -4.07 -5.31 -0.78
CA SER A 19 -4.97 -6.02 -1.69
C SER A 19 -4.25 -7.25 -2.25
N THR A 20 -4.90 -7.98 -3.15
CA THR A 20 -4.29 -9.07 -3.91
C THR A 20 -4.33 -8.76 -5.41
N ASP A 21 -3.25 -9.06 -6.13
CA ASP A 21 -3.26 -9.01 -7.59
C ASP A 21 -4.04 -10.20 -8.20
N GLY A 22 -4.13 -10.25 -9.54
CA GLY A 22 -4.85 -11.31 -10.25
C GLY A 22 -4.24 -12.71 -10.11
N GLU A 23 -3.02 -12.82 -9.59
CA GLU A 23 -2.34 -14.09 -9.30
C GLU A 23 -2.44 -14.48 -7.81
N GLY A 24 -3.12 -13.65 -7.00
CA GLY A 24 -3.29 -13.87 -5.57
C GLY A 24 -2.10 -13.40 -4.72
N ASN A 25 -1.15 -12.65 -5.28
CA ASN A 25 -0.06 -12.09 -4.51
C ASN A 25 -0.53 -10.89 -3.71
N GLU A 26 -0.13 -10.82 -2.44
CA GLU A 26 -0.39 -9.66 -1.60
C GLU A 26 0.43 -8.45 -2.07
N ILE A 27 -0.23 -7.33 -2.27
CA ILE A 27 0.31 -6.07 -2.80
C ILE A 27 -0.18 -4.88 -1.97
N PHE A 28 0.56 -3.78 -2.00
CA PHE A 28 -0.02 -2.49 -1.58
C PHE A 28 -1.06 -2.08 -2.61
N VAL A 29 -2.24 -1.65 -2.14
CA VAL A 29 -3.33 -1.28 -3.05
C VAL A 29 -2.89 -0.19 -4.01
N GLY A 30 -3.25 -0.32 -5.30
CA GLY A 30 -2.81 0.59 -6.35
C GLY A 30 -1.37 0.37 -6.83
N MET A 31 -0.69 -0.69 -6.42
CA MET A 31 0.65 -1.05 -6.89
C MET A 31 0.71 -2.44 -7.51
N THR A 32 1.70 -2.68 -8.36
CA THR A 32 2.09 -4.04 -8.78
C THR A 32 2.88 -4.76 -7.69
N LEU A 33 3.07 -6.08 -7.83
CA LEU A 33 3.91 -6.86 -6.92
C LEU A 33 5.35 -6.34 -6.83
N LYS A 34 5.93 -5.97 -7.99
CA LYS A 34 7.30 -5.43 -8.06
C LYS A 34 7.42 -4.11 -7.32
N GLU A 35 6.45 -3.22 -7.51
CA GLU A 35 6.43 -1.92 -6.84
C GLU A 35 6.18 -2.08 -5.34
N SER A 36 5.28 -2.98 -4.94
CA SER A 36 5.00 -3.27 -3.53
C SER A 36 6.23 -3.78 -2.80
N THR A 37 6.99 -4.68 -3.44
CA THR A 37 8.24 -5.22 -2.88
C THR A 37 9.28 -4.12 -2.71
N TRP A 38 9.48 -3.29 -3.75
CA TRP A 38 10.41 -2.17 -3.69
C TRP A 38 9.99 -1.14 -2.62
N TYR A 39 8.70 -0.83 -2.54
CA TYR A 39 8.15 0.15 -1.61
C TYR A 39 8.31 -0.31 -0.15
N GLN A 40 8.08 -1.59 0.14
CA GLN A 40 8.34 -2.16 1.46
C GLN A 40 9.82 -2.06 1.85
N GLN A 41 10.73 -2.40 0.94
CA GLN A 41 12.17 -2.30 1.19
C GLN A 41 12.58 -0.85 1.47
N TYR A 42 12.14 0.08 0.62
CA TYR A 42 12.41 1.50 0.80
C TYR A 42 11.90 2.05 2.14
N LEU A 43 10.70 1.62 2.59
CA LEU A 43 10.17 2.01 3.89
C LEU A 43 11.00 1.46 5.05
N ASP A 44 11.41 0.20 4.99
CA ASP A 44 12.21 -0.42 6.05
C ASP A 44 13.60 0.24 6.13
N GLU A 45 14.28 0.42 5.00
CA GLU A 45 15.54 1.16 4.92
C GLU A 45 15.38 2.61 5.41
N SER A 46 14.27 3.28 5.07
CA SER A 46 14.00 4.66 5.50
C SER A 46 13.81 4.75 7.01
N PHE A 47 13.19 3.74 7.62
CA PHE A 47 12.97 3.67 9.06
C PHE A 47 14.28 3.52 9.83
N TYR A 48 15.24 2.74 9.30
CA TYR A 48 16.56 2.58 9.91
C TYR A 48 17.55 3.71 9.56
N GLY A 49 17.16 4.63 8.67
CA GLY A 49 18.01 5.73 8.22
C GLY A 49 19.01 5.33 7.13
N ASP A 50 18.88 4.13 6.59
CA ASP A 50 19.75 3.54 5.56
C ASP A 50 19.22 3.75 4.14
N ALA A 51 18.01 4.29 3.97
CA ALA A 51 17.44 4.50 2.64
C ALA A 51 18.33 5.42 1.82
N ASP A 52 18.73 4.92 0.66
CA ASP A 52 19.38 5.71 -0.36
C ASP A 52 18.37 6.74 -0.90
N ARG A 53 18.53 8.01 -0.49
CA ARG A 53 17.71 9.14 -0.96
C ARG A 53 18.26 9.79 -2.23
N THR A 54 19.16 9.12 -2.94
CA THR A 54 19.75 9.63 -4.18
C THR A 54 18.95 9.25 -5.43
N ASP A 55 19.28 9.92 -6.54
CA ASP A 55 18.90 9.66 -7.94
C ASP A 55 17.47 9.11 -8.19
N GLY A 56 16.45 9.82 -7.68
CA GLY A 56 15.05 9.57 -8.03
C GLY A 56 14.33 8.51 -7.17
N SER A 57 14.99 7.89 -6.19
CA SER A 57 14.32 6.96 -5.26
C SER A 57 13.22 7.64 -4.45
N GLN A 58 13.48 8.86 -3.97
CA GLN A 58 12.50 9.68 -3.25
C GLN A 58 11.32 10.08 -4.15
N GLU A 59 11.59 10.48 -5.39
CA GLU A 59 10.53 10.83 -6.35
C GLU A 59 9.65 9.62 -6.68
N LYS A 60 10.27 8.45 -6.89
CA LYS A 60 9.57 7.18 -7.08
C LYS A 60 8.73 6.82 -5.85
N TYR A 61 9.28 6.97 -4.65
CA TYR A 61 8.53 6.74 -3.40
C TYR A 61 7.30 7.65 -3.32
N LEU A 62 7.46 8.95 -3.56
CA LEU A 62 6.36 9.91 -3.51
C LEU A 62 5.27 9.59 -4.54
N ALA A 63 5.65 9.23 -5.77
CA ALA A 63 4.70 8.84 -6.80
C ALA A 63 3.94 7.56 -6.45
N LEU A 64 4.64 6.56 -5.90
CA LEU A 64 4.00 5.33 -5.41
C LEU A 64 3.09 5.60 -4.22
N GLN A 65 3.51 6.44 -3.28
CA GLN A 65 2.74 6.83 -2.10
C GLN A 65 1.44 7.54 -2.48
N ASP A 66 1.50 8.49 -3.41
CA ASP A 66 0.33 9.23 -3.88
C ASP A 66 -0.69 8.32 -4.56
N ARG A 67 -0.23 7.45 -5.45
CA ARG A 67 -1.09 6.46 -6.11
C ARG A 67 -1.69 5.47 -5.13
N HIS A 68 -0.91 5.04 -4.15
CA HIS A 68 -1.35 4.13 -3.10
C HIS A 68 -2.45 4.75 -2.25
N GLU A 69 -2.26 5.98 -1.77
CA GLU A 69 -3.26 6.64 -0.93
C GLU A 69 -4.54 6.96 -1.72
N SER A 70 -4.41 7.39 -2.97
CA SER A 70 -5.55 7.61 -3.85
C SER A 70 -6.37 6.32 -4.05
N ALA A 71 -5.71 5.19 -4.30
CA ALA A 71 -6.37 3.90 -4.46
C ALA A 71 -7.00 3.41 -3.15
N ARG A 72 -6.33 3.61 -2.01
CA ARG A 72 -6.83 3.25 -0.68
C ARG A 72 -8.11 4.03 -0.33
N LEU A 73 -8.14 5.33 -0.58
CA LEU A 73 -9.32 6.16 -0.37
C LEU A 73 -10.49 5.76 -1.27
N ALA A 74 -10.22 5.36 -2.52
CA ALA A 74 -11.26 4.86 -3.42
C ALA A 74 -11.90 3.56 -2.88
N VAL A 75 -11.11 2.62 -2.38
CA VAL A 75 -11.62 1.39 -1.74
C VAL A 75 -12.49 1.72 -0.53
N ILE A 76 -12.03 2.63 0.35
CA ILE A 76 -12.80 3.04 1.53
C ILE A 76 -14.12 3.71 1.11
N ALA A 77 -14.10 4.57 0.10
CA ALA A 77 -15.31 5.23 -0.41
C ALA A 77 -16.32 4.24 -1.01
N GLU A 78 -15.83 3.22 -1.73
CA GLU A 78 -16.67 2.15 -2.28
C GLU A 78 -17.30 1.31 -1.17
N GLU A 79 -16.52 0.95 -0.14
CA GLU A 79 -17.03 0.24 1.03
C GLU A 79 -18.12 1.04 1.74
N LEU A 80 -17.90 2.33 1.99
CA LEU A 80 -18.88 3.21 2.63
C LEU A 80 -20.16 3.35 1.80
N SER A 81 -20.02 3.51 0.48
CA SER A 81 -21.17 3.61 -0.43
C SER A 81 -21.98 2.30 -0.49
N SER A 82 -21.31 1.16 -0.33
CA SER A 82 -21.94 -0.18 -0.30
C SER A 82 -22.54 -0.53 1.06
N GLN A 83 -22.11 0.15 2.12
CA GLN A 83 -22.62 -0.01 3.50
C GLN A 83 -23.88 0.82 3.78
N ASP A 84 -24.38 1.59 2.80
CA ASP A 84 -25.54 2.47 2.95
C ASP A 84 -26.83 1.93 2.26
N PRO A 85 -27.49 0.87 2.78
CA PRO A 85 -28.73 0.35 2.22
C PRO A 85 -30.02 0.98 2.80
N LEU A 86 -29.98 2.10 3.54
CA LEU A 86 -31.16 2.65 4.24
C LEU A 86 -31.69 4.01 3.74
N THR A 87 -31.52 4.30 2.45
CA THR A 87 -32.33 5.36 1.79
C THR A 87 -32.91 4.88 0.46
N GLN A 88 -33.71 3.81 0.48
CA GLN A 88 -34.71 3.52 -0.56
C GLN A 88 -36.00 3.00 0.09
#